data_AF-A0AA35LL29-F1
#
_entry.id   AF-A0AA35LL29-F1
#
_cell.length_a   1.000
_cell.length_b   1.000
_cell.length_c   1.000
_cell.angle_alpha   90.00
_cell.angle_beta   90.00
_cell.angle_gamma   90.00
#
_symmetry.space_group_name_H-M   'P 1'
#
loop_
_entity.id
_entity.type
_entity.pdbx_description
1 polymer ?
#
loop_
_entity_poly.entity_id
_entity_poly.type
_entity_poly.pdbx_seq_one_letter_code
_entity_poly.pdbx_strand_id
1 'polypeptide(L)'
;MEAAYRVAKGILFVAGFTGAGLVLWAVVAPDEARRKEMAKEFADATPQVLTERQKHNAMVMEILKEAAKTDENVAHKPWPWKK
;
A
#
# COMPACT_ATOMS: atom_id res chain seq x y z
N MET A 1 -31.90 27.41 21.18
CA MET A 1 -30.50 27.73 21.54
C MET A 1 -29.60 26.50 21.57
N GLU A 2 -30.01 25.38 22.20
CA GLU A 2 -29.17 24.18 22.28
C GLU A 2 -28.84 23.51 20.93
N ALA A 3 -29.79 23.44 19.99
CA ALA A 3 -29.56 22.81 18.69
C ALA A 3 -28.49 23.56 17.89
N ALA A 4 -28.53 24.90 17.90
CA ALA A 4 -27.53 25.74 17.24
C ALA A 4 -26.13 25.53 17.85
N TYR A 5 -26.05 25.40 19.19
CA TYR A 5 -24.79 25.11 19.88
C TYR A 5 -24.22 23.73 19.54
N ARG A 6 -25.07 22.69 19.47
CA ARG A 6 -24.64 21.34 19.07
C ARG A 6 -24.13 21.31 17.62
N VAL A 7 -24.82 22.00 16.71
CA VAL A 7 -24.40 22.13 15.31
C VAL A 7 -23.08 22.88 15.19
N ALA A 8 -22.94 24.02 15.87
CA ALA A 8 -21.69 24.78 15.89
C ALA A 8 -20.52 23.96 16.43
N LYS A 9 -20.73 23.21 17.51
CA LYS A 9 -19.71 22.31 18.08
C LYS A 9 -19.32 21.19 17.11
N GLY A 10 -20.29 20.61 16.40
CA GLY A 10 -20.04 19.58 15.39
C GLY A 10 -19.20 20.10 14.22
N ILE A 11 -19.53 21.29 13.71
CA ILE A 11 -18.77 21.95 12.63
C ILE A 11 -17.33 22.22 13.09
N LEU A 12 -17.16 22.75 14.31
CA LEU A 12 -15.84 23.08 14.85
C LEU A 12 -14.97 21.82 15.01
N PHE A 13 -15.58 20.71 15.41
CA PHE A 13 -14.91 19.42 15.53
C PHE A 13 -14.46 18.91 14.16
N VAL A 14 -15.36 18.89 13.16
CA VAL A 14 -15.03 18.44 11.79
C VAL A 14 -13.93 19.30 11.18
N ALA A 15 -14.00 20.63 11.34
CA ALA A 15 -12.97 21.55 10.87
C ALA A 15 -11.62 21.29 11.55
N GLY A 16 -11.63 21.04 12.88
CA GLY A 16 -10.43 20.73 13.64
C GLY A 16 -9.73 19.45 13.16
N PHE A 17 -10.48 18.36 12.99
CA PHE A 17 -9.91 17.09 12.52
C PHE A 17 -9.44 17.16 11.07
N THR A 18 -10.21 17.84 10.20
CA THR A 18 -9.80 18.05 8.81
C THR A 18 -8.52 18.86 8.72
N GLY A 19 -8.44 19.95 9.49
CA GLY A 19 -7.24 20.79 9.56
C GLY A 19 -6.01 20.04 10.06
N ALA A 20 -6.15 19.27 11.15
CA ALA A 20 -5.07 18.44 11.68
C ALA A 20 -4.61 17.38 10.66
N GLY A 21 -5.55 16.75 9.95
CA GLY A 21 -5.25 15.78 8.90
C GLY A 21 -4.47 16.39 7.73
N LEU A 22 -4.85 17.60 7.29
CA LEU A 22 -4.13 18.31 6.22
C LEU A 22 -2.72 18.71 6.65
N VAL A 23 -2.53 19.16 7.89
CA VAL A 23 -1.19 19.50 8.42
C VAL A 23 -0.31 18.25 8.48
N LEU A 24 -0.81 17.14 9.02
CA LEU A 24 -0.08 15.87 9.06
C LEU A 24 0.26 15.38 7.65
N TRP A 25 -0.68 15.47 6.71
CA TRP A 25 -0.44 15.13 5.32
C TRP A 25 0.65 16.01 4.71
N ALA A 26 0.62 17.33 4.92
CA ALA A 26 1.63 18.24 4.37
C ALA A 26 3.05 17.97 4.93
N VAL A 27 3.17 17.51 6.17
CA VAL A 27 4.46 17.16 6.78
C VAL A 27 4.98 15.81 6.28
N VAL A 28 4.11 14.83 6.06
CA VAL A 28 4.51 13.47 5.66
C VAL A 28 4.59 13.29 4.15
N ALA A 29 3.73 13.99 3.40
CA ALA A 29 3.69 13.87 1.96
C ALA A 29 5.04 14.29 1.37
N PRO A 30 5.68 13.41 0.57
CA PRO A 30 6.93 13.76 -0.08
C PRO A 30 6.68 14.96 -1.00
N ASP A 31 7.56 15.95 -0.89
CA ASP A 31 7.58 17.13 -1.74
C ASP A 31 7.64 16.74 -3.22
N GLU A 32 7.16 17.59 -4.12
CA GLU A 32 7.10 17.28 -5.56
C GLU A 32 8.46 16.91 -6.15
N ALA A 33 9.54 17.53 -5.66
CA ALA A 33 10.90 17.18 -6.03
C ALA A 33 11.24 15.73 -5.63
N ARG A 34 10.93 15.36 -4.39
CA ARG A 34 11.17 14.01 -3.86
C ARG A 34 10.26 12.96 -4.51
N ARG A 35 9.04 13.32 -4.90
CA ARG A 35 8.16 12.47 -5.73
C ARG A 35 8.74 12.21 -7.11
N LYS A 36 9.30 13.25 -7.74
CA LYS A 36 9.96 13.13 -9.05
C LYS A 36 11.25 12.31 -8.96
N GLU A 37 12.02 12.44 -7.89
CA GLU A 37 13.21 11.62 -7.63
C GLU A 37 12.86 10.15 -7.40
N MET A 38 11.87 9.86 -6.55
CA MET A 38 11.39 8.49 -6.38
C MET A 38 10.87 7.92 -7.71
N ALA A 39 10.12 8.70 -8.48
CA ALA A 39 9.64 8.28 -9.81
C ALA A 39 10.80 8.00 -10.78
N LYS A 40 11.90 8.76 -10.72
CA LYS A 40 13.12 8.48 -11.49
C LYS A 40 13.81 7.21 -11.03
N GLU A 41 13.92 6.97 -9.73
CA GLU A 41 14.50 5.72 -9.20
C GLU A 41 13.73 4.47 -9.67
N PHE A 42 12.40 4.58 -9.81
CA PHE A 42 11.59 3.53 -10.41
C PHE A 42 11.68 3.47 -11.95
N ALA A 43 11.84 4.61 -12.62
CA ALA A 43 11.96 4.71 -14.07
C ALA A 43 13.35 4.33 -14.60
N ASP A 44 14.40 4.50 -13.79
CA ASP A 44 15.80 4.18 -14.08
C ASP A 44 16.11 2.69 -13.86
N ALA A 45 15.10 1.83 -13.91
CA ALA A 45 15.31 0.39 -14.04
C ALA A 45 16.00 0.14 -15.38
N THR A 46 17.33 0.13 -15.36
CA THR A 46 18.15 -0.14 -16.53
C THR A 46 17.75 -1.48 -17.15
N PRO A 47 17.91 -1.69 -18.47
CA PRO A 47 17.58 -2.95 -19.10
C PRO A 47 18.17 -4.17 -18.38
N GLN A 48 19.35 -4.02 -17.78
CA GLN A 48 20.02 -5.02 -16.95
C GLN A 48 19.18 -5.38 -15.72
N VAL A 49 18.78 -4.39 -14.91
CA VAL A 49 17.93 -4.60 -13.71
C VAL A 49 16.58 -5.22 -14.08
N LEU A 50 15.99 -4.82 -15.20
CA LEU A 50 14.74 -5.42 -15.69
C LEU A 50 14.92 -6.89 -16.06
N THR A 51 16.01 -7.24 -16.75
CA THR A 51 16.29 -8.64 -17.11
C THR A 51 16.59 -9.50 -15.88
N GLU A 52 17.30 -8.98 -14.89
CA GLU A 52 17.54 -9.67 -13.62
C GLU A 52 16.25 -9.90 -12.85
N ARG A 53 15.39 -8.88 -12.75
CA ARG A 53 14.06 -9.01 -12.14
C ARG A 53 13.19 -10.02 -12.87
N GLN A 54 13.20 -10.02 -14.20
CA GLN A 54 12.45 -11.01 -15.00
C GLN A 54 12.94 -12.44 -14.73
N LYS A 55 14.25 -12.68 -14.69
CA LYS A 55 14.82 -14.00 -14.38
C LYS A 55 14.45 -14.45 -12.96
N HIS A 56 14.59 -13.55 -11.99
CA HIS A 56 14.21 -13.82 -10.60
C HIS A 56 12.71 -14.14 -10.48
N ASN A 57 11.86 -13.33 -11.09
CA ASN A 57 10.40 -13.53 -11.08
C ASN A 57 10.03 -14.85 -11.76
N ALA A 58 10.68 -15.22 -12.85
CA ALA A 58 10.46 -16.50 -13.51
C ALA A 58 10.78 -17.67 -12.57
N MET A 59 11.92 -17.62 -11.88
CA MET A 59 12.32 -18.64 -10.90
C MET A 59 11.34 -18.74 -9.73
N VAL A 60 10.94 -17.61 -9.15
CA VAL A 60 9.93 -17.59 -8.07
C VAL A 60 8.60 -18.16 -8.57
N MET A 61 8.18 -17.83 -9.79
CA MET A 61 6.96 -18.36 -10.39
C MET A 61 7.03 -19.87 -10.63
N GLU A 62 8.18 -20.43 -10.95
CA GLU A 62 8.34 -21.89 -11.04
C GLU A 62 8.16 -22.57 -9.69
N ILE A 63 8.80 -22.04 -8.64
CA ILE A 63 8.66 -22.54 -7.26
C ILE A 63 7.20 -22.46 -6.80
N LEU A 64 6.53 -21.34 -7.06
CA LEU A 64 5.12 -21.16 -6.70
C LEU A 64 4.21 -22.13 -7.46
N LYS A 65 4.49 -22.41 -8.73
CA LYS A 65 3.73 -23.40 -9.53
C LYS A 65 3.96 -24.82 -9.01
N GLU A 66 5.16 -25.14 -8.57
CA GLU A 66 5.47 -26.43 -7.95
C GLU A 66 4.74 -26.56 -6.61
N ALA A 67 4.90 -25.59 -5.71
CA ALA A 67 4.21 -25.54 -4.42
C ALA A 67 2.68 -25.56 -4.56
N ALA A 68 2.13 -24.92 -5.60
CA ALA A 68 0.70 -24.93 -5.85
C ALA A 68 0.15 -26.34 -6.18
N LYS A 69 0.99 -27.23 -6.72
CA LYS A 69 0.61 -28.61 -7.05
C LYS A 69 0.74 -29.58 -5.89
N THR A 70 1.39 -29.19 -4.79
CA THR A 70 1.60 -30.09 -3.65
C THR A 70 0.34 -30.22 -2.80
N ASP A 71 0.22 -31.33 -2.07
CA ASP A 71 -0.84 -31.55 -1.08
C ASP A 71 -0.67 -30.70 0.18
N GLU A 72 0.51 -30.10 0.36
CA GLU A 72 0.77 -29.13 1.42
C GLU A 72 0.08 -27.79 1.14
N ASN A 73 -0.23 -27.51 -0.13
CA ASN A 73 -0.95 -26.30 -0.53
C ASN A 73 -2.27 -26.20 0.24
N VAL A 74 -2.35 -25.18 1.09
CA VAL A 74 -3.54 -24.93 1.89
C VAL A 74 -4.75 -24.75 0.99
N ALA A 75 -4.64 -24.17 -0.22
CA ALA A 75 -5.77 -24.01 -1.12
C ALA A 75 -6.50 -25.32 -1.48
N HIS A 76 -5.85 -26.49 -1.36
CA HIS A 76 -6.45 -27.79 -1.62
C HIS A 76 -7.16 -28.40 -0.40
N LYS A 77 -6.92 -27.87 0.80
CA LYS A 77 -7.51 -28.44 2.02
C LYS A 77 -8.98 -27.95 2.18
N PRO A 78 -9.83 -28.66 2.91
CA PRO A 78 -11.14 -28.14 3.27
C PRO A 78 -11.02 -27.14 4.44
N TRP A 79 -11.77 -26.04 4.37
CA TRP A 79 -11.97 -25.17 5.54
C TRP A 79 -12.81 -25.91 6.62
N PRO A 80 -12.53 -25.74 7.93
CA PRO A 80 -11.48 -24.93 8.52
C PRO A 80 -10.10 -25.59 8.47
N TRP A 81 -9.08 -24.79 8.15
CA TRP A 81 -7.69 -25.25 8.12
C TRP A 81 -7.26 -25.76 9.50
N LYS A 82 -6.91 -27.04 9.60
CA LYS A 82 -6.27 -27.56 10.82
C LYS A 82 -4.80 -27.12 10.83
N LYS A 83 -4.35 -26.62 11.99
CA LYS A 83 -2.95 -26.25 12.24
C LYS A 83 -2.03 -27.47 12.21
#